data_AF-A0AAJ0MJT2-F1
#
_entry.id   AF-A0AAJ0MJT2-F1
#
_cell.length_a   1.000
_cell.length_b   1.000
_cell.length_c   1.000
_cell.angle_alpha   90.00
_cell.angle_beta   90.00
_cell.angle_gamma   90.00
#
_symmetry.space_group_name_H-M   'P 1'
#
loop_
_entity.id
_entity.type
_entity.pdbx_description
1 polymer ?
#
loop_
_entity_poly.entity_id
_entity_poly.type
_entity_poly.pdbx_seq_one_letter_code
_entity_poly.pdbx_strand_id
1 'polypeptide(L)'
;MESAYCNCKKCDATVGLFINLWTQIGKTYFSPIVDPEDSLAILCQGAVRIGERGTLVEECHLQDIVCISCAAVLGLKCIETPVNHVLDENQVLFRLASVELLGRDGQEVDFTIKRVLDVKEPSKVSSGSYSGTPPEGAFHTSAFPDVVDLLQLQADLEGQREDINRIDSHGSKVISTLDNRVAHVEEQVSKLSGTLGSLHRDVGGIQEDLSSLKVEVNEARRAAQDNAPLLDLEQRLSTANGSVGEMRREVGALAEELQRRLSGVTSQLRQHKQNIEELKTEVRSRVHARDHAKDMAALRSEMSQMRRQ
;
A
#
# COMPACT_ATOMS: atom_id res chain seq x y z
N MET A 1 -14.26 -26.87 0.18
CA MET A 1 -14.56 -26.62 -1.25
C MET A 1 -13.26 -26.22 -1.90
N GLU A 2 -13.06 -26.58 -3.17
CA GLU A 2 -11.83 -26.25 -3.89
C GLU A 2 -11.89 -24.79 -4.38
N SER A 3 -10.81 -24.03 -4.15
CA SER A 3 -10.67 -22.66 -4.64
C SER A 3 -9.77 -22.64 -5.87
N ALA A 4 -10.14 -21.84 -6.87
CA ALA A 4 -9.40 -21.68 -8.12
C ALA A 4 -9.24 -20.19 -8.46
N TYR A 5 -8.09 -19.84 -9.04
CA TYR A 5 -7.83 -18.52 -9.57
C TYR A 5 -8.50 -18.37 -10.93
N CYS A 6 -9.29 -17.33 -11.12
CA CYS A 6 -9.83 -16.96 -12.42
C CYS A 6 -8.85 -16.00 -13.09
N ASN A 7 -8.34 -16.36 -14.26
CA ASN A 7 -7.35 -15.57 -14.99
C ASN A 7 -7.91 -15.08 -16.33
N CYS A 8 -7.40 -13.94 -16.79
CA CYS A 8 -7.73 -13.40 -18.11
C CYS A 8 -6.93 -14.13 -19.20
N LYS A 9 -7.62 -14.81 -20.13
CA LYS A 9 -6.98 -15.55 -21.25
C LYS A 9 -6.13 -14.70 -22.21
N LYS A 10 -6.23 -13.37 -22.14
CA LYS A 10 -5.47 -12.46 -23.03
C LYS A 10 -4.11 -12.08 -22.46
N CYS A 11 -3.97 -12.00 -21.14
CA CYS A 11 -2.77 -11.44 -20.49
C CYS A 11 -2.35 -12.20 -19.23
N ASP A 12 -3.04 -13.30 -18.92
CA ASP A 12 -2.83 -14.21 -17.78
C ASP A 12 -2.90 -13.54 -16.41
N ALA A 13 -3.36 -12.28 -16.35
CA ALA A 13 -3.56 -11.56 -15.11
C ALA A 13 -4.70 -12.20 -14.31
N THR A 14 -4.48 -12.37 -13.00
CA THR A 14 -5.48 -12.87 -12.07
C THR A 14 -6.60 -11.87 -11.90
N VAL A 15 -7.82 -12.30 -12.21
CA VAL A 15 -9.07 -11.55 -12.07
C VAL A 15 -9.59 -11.62 -10.64
N GLY A 16 -9.47 -12.79 -10.01
CA GLY A 16 -9.87 -13.02 -8.62
C GLY A 16 -9.75 -14.47 -8.19
N LEU A 17 -9.90 -14.72 -6.89
CA LEU A 17 -9.95 -16.05 -6.30
C LEU A 17 -11.40 -16.43 -6.03
N PHE A 18 -11.82 -17.59 -6.54
CA PHE A 18 -13.19 -18.07 -6.43
C PHE A 18 -13.23 -19.46 -5.81
N ILE A 19 -14.32 -19.76 -5.09
CA ILE A 19 -14.70 -21.15 -4.85
C ILE A 19 -15.17 -21.72 -6.18
N ASN A 20 -14.66 -22.89 -6.60
CA ASN A 20 -15.03 -23.52 -7.86
C ASN A 20 -16.46 -24.10 -7.79
N LEU A 21 -17.46 -23.22 -7.83
CA LEU A 21 -18.89 -23.50 -7.83
C LEU A 21 -19.60 -22.46 -8.68
N TRP A 22 -20.11 -22.86 -9.84
CA TRP A 22 -20.57 -21.94 -10.86
C TRP A 22 -21.99 -22.23 -11.34
N THR A 23 -22.69 -21.17 -11.72
CA THR A 23 -23.93 -21.22 -12.51
C THR A 23 -23.58 -20.96 -13.96
N GLN A 24 -23.89 -21.90 -14.84
CA GLN A 24 -23.76 -21.74 -16.28
C GLN A 24 -25.00 -21.05 -16.83
N ILE A 25 -24.81 -20.01 -17.64
CA ILE A 25 -25.88 -19.23 -18.27
C ILE A 25 -25.70 -19.34 -19.79
N GLY A 26 -26.60 -20.09 -20.41
CA GLY A 26 -26.51 -20.51 -21.80
C GLY A 26 -25.28 -21.38 -22.03
N LYS A 27 -24.52 -21.10 -23.09
CA LYS A 27 -23.30 -21.85 -23.45
C LYS A 27 -22.02 -21.06 -23.25
N THR A 28 -22.13 -19.77 -22.97
CA THR A 28 -21.00 -18.83 -23.10
C THR A 28 -20.67 -18.10 -21.81
N TYR A 29 -21.61 -18.03 -20.85
CA TYR A 29 -21.42 -17.26 -19.63
C TYR A 29 -21.49 -18.12 -18.38
N PHE A 30 -20.68 -17.75 -17.39
CA PHE A 30 -20.57 -18.41 -16.10
C PHE A 30 -20.57 -17.35 -14.99
N SER A 31 -21.38 -17.58 -13.96
CA SER A 31 -21.41 -16.73 -12.76
C SER A 31 -20.94 -17.54 -11.56
N PRO A 32 -20.11 -16.98 -10.67
CA PRO A 32 -19.81 -17.63 -9.41
C PRO A 32 -21.10 -17.74 -8.58
N ILE A 33 -21.24 -18.81 -7.80
CA ILE A 33 -22.37 -18.99 -6.86
C ILE A 33 -22.06 -18.33 -5.52
N VAL A 34 -20.78 -18.26 -5.16
CA VAL A 34 -20.29 -17.61 -3.95
C VAL A 34 -19.53 -16.38 -4.36
N ASP A 35 -19.86 -15.25 -3.76
CA ASP A 35 -19.14 -14.00 -4.00
C ASP A 35 -17.65 -14.16 -3.65
N PRO A 36 -16.75 -13.55 -4.44
CA PRO A 36 -15.32 -13.58 -4.17
C PRO A 36 -15.01 -12.88 -2.84
N GLU A 37 -14.07 -13.42 -2.07
CA GLU A 37 -13.63 -12.84 -0.79
C GLU A 37 -12.94 -11.47 -0.98
N ASP A 38 -12.27 -11.29 -2.13
CA ASP A 38 -11.52 -10.09 -2.48
C ASP A 38 -12.18 -9.27 -3.60
N SER A 39 -11.82 -7.99 -3.66
CA SER A 39 -12.21 -7.11 -4.78
C SER A 39 -11.65 -7.65 -6.10
N LEU A 40 -12.53 -7.82 -7.08
CA LEU A 40 -12.16 -8.32 -8.41
C LEU A 40 -11.32 -7.31 -9.19
N ALA A 41 -10.32 -7.79 -9.91
CA ALA A 41 -9.45 -6.99 -10.78
C ALA A 41 -10.13 -6.66 -12.13
N ILE A 42 -11.35 -6.13 -12.06
CA ILE A 42 -12.20 -5.78 -13.20
C ILE A 42 -12.71 -4.34 -13.11
N LEU A 43 -13.02 -3.75 -14.25
CA LEU A 43 -13.67 -2.44 -14.36
C LEU A 43 -14.90 -2.53 -15.25
N CYS A 44 -15.96 -1.80 -14.89
CA CYS A 44 -17.11 -1.62 -15.77
C CYS A 44 -16.76 -0.62 -16.88
N GLN A 45 -17.05 -0.97 -18.14
CA GLN A 45 -16.76 -0.13 -19.30
C GLN A 45 -17.95 -0.12 -20.27
N GLY A 46 -18.19 1.02 -20.91
CA GLY A 46 -19.22 1.17 -21.94
C GLY A 46 -20.59 1.54 -21.41
N ALA A 47 -21.58 1.59 -22.32
CA ALA A 47 -22.96 1.94 -21.99
C ALA A 47 -23.71 0.74 -21.38
N VAL A 48 -24.64 1.04 -20.47
CA VAL A 48 -25.56 0.06 -19.91
C VAL A 48 -26.58 -0.35 -20.98
N ARG A 49 -26.79 -1.65 -21.16
CA ARG A 49 -27.72 -2.24 -22.13
C ARG A 49 -28.82 -2.98 -21.40
N ILE A 50 -30.05 -2.83 -21.86
CA ILE A 50 -31.18 -3.60 -21.36
C ILE A 50 -31.17 -4.97 -22.05
N GLY A 51 -31.31 -6.04 -21.26
CA GLY A 51 -31.34 -7.39 -21.79
C GLY A 51 -32.57 -7.67 -22.65
N GLU A 52 -32.42 -8.65 -23.54
CA GLU A 52 -33.36 -8.91 -24.62
C GLU A 52 -34.69 -9.48 -24.11
N ARG A 53 -35.80 -8.98 -24.65
CA ARG A 53 -37.16 -9.45 -24.33
C ARG A 53 -37.33 -10.94 -24.68
N GLY A 54 -38.02 -11.69 -23.83
CA GLY A 54 -38.25 -13.13 -24.01
C GLY A 54 -37.01 -13.99 -23.75
N THR A 55 -36.00 -13.43 -23.09
CA THR A 55 -34.80 -14.16 -22.65
C THR A 55 -34.68 -14.15 -21.13
N LEU A 56 -33.77 -14.98 -20.61
CA LEU A 56 -33.44 -15.02 -19.19
C LEU A 56 -32.89 -13.70 -18.64
N VAL A 57 -32.45 -12.77 -19.49
CA VAL A 57 -31.92 -11.47 -19.08
C VAL A 57 -32.88 -10.32 -19.38
N GLU A 58 -34.14 -10.63 -19.69
CA GLU A 58 -35.16 -9.62 -19.98
C GLU A 58 -35.22 -8.56 -18.87
N GLU A 59 -35.20 -7.29 -19.26
CA GLU A 59 -35.24 -6.13 -18.37
C GLU A 59 -34.05 -5.98 -17.39
N CYS A 60 -33.00 -6.81 -17.50
CA CYS A 60 -31.75 -6.60 -16.76
C CYS A 60 -30.90 -5.50 -17.37
N HIS A 61 -30.30 -4.66 -16.53
CA HIS A 61 -29.31 -3.66 -16.95
C HIS A 61 -27.90 -4.27 -16.92
N LEU A 62 -27.33 -4.52 -18.10
CA LEU A 62 -26.05 -5.20 -18.28
C LEU A 62 -24.98 -4.23 -18.81
N GLN A 63 -23.78 -4.27 -18.22
CA GLN A 63 -22.63 -3.48 -18.67
C GLN A 63 -21.41 -4.36 -18.88
N ASP A 64 -20.55 -4.05 -19.86
CA ASP A 64 -19.33 -4.83 -20.10
C ASP A 64 -18.37 -4.68 -18.92
N ILE A 65 -17.73 -5.79 -18.54
CA ILE A 65 -16.60 -5.79 -17.62
C ILE A 65 -15.31 -6.09 -18.38
N VAL A 66 -14.26 -5.35 -18.03
CA VAL A 66 -12.94 -5.50 -18.63
C VAL A 66 -11.87 -5.79 -17.60
N CYS A 67 -10.83 -6.50 -18.04
CA CYS A 67 -9.64 -6.76 -17.24
C CYS A 67 -8.92 -5.45 -16.94
N ILE A 68 -8.57 -5.21 -15.67
CA ILE A 68 -7.85 -4.00 -15.26
C ILE A 68 -6.46 -3.88 -15.92
N SER A 69 -5.81 -5.01 -16.21
CA SER A 69 -4.44 -5.05 -16.71
C SER A 69 -4.32 -4.82 -18.22
N CYS A 70 -5.28 -5.32 -19.02
CA CYS A 70 -5.17 -5.29 -20.49
C CYS A 70 -6.42 -4.76 -21.22
N ALA A 71 -7.43 -4.31 -20.47
CA ALA A 71 -8.71 -3.81 -20.98
C ALA A 71 -9.48 -4.79 -21.90
N ALA A 72 -9.18 -6.10 -21.83
CA ALA A 72 -9.95 -7.11 -22.55
C ALA A 72 -11.33 -7.29 -21.94
N VAL A 73 -12.36 -7.44 -22.78
CA VAL A 73 -13.72 -7.74 -22.34
C VAL A 73 -13.76 -9.17 -21.77
N LEU A 74 -14.05 -9.25 -20.47
CA LEU A 74 -14.13 -10.50 -19.73
C LEU A 74 -15.56 -11.04 -19.65
N GLY A 75 -16.57 -10.19 -19.79
CA GLY A 75 -17.95 -10.58 -19.58
C GLY A 75 -18.87 -9.38 -19.37
N LEU A 76 -19.94 -9.61 -18.60
CA LEU A 76 -20.96 -8.61 -18.28
C LEU A 76 -21.13 -8.51 -16.76
N LYS A 77 -21.54 -7.35 -16.27
CA LYS A 77 -22.06 -7.15 -14.91
C LYS A 77 -23.53 -6.77 -15.01
N CYS A 78 -24.36 -7.45 -14.23
CA CYS A 78 -25.76 -7.10 -14.06
C CYS A 78 -25.85 -6.01 -12.99
N ILE A 79 -26.09 -4.76 -13.40
CA ILE A 79 -26.13 -3.62 -12.49
C ILE A 79 -27.46 -3.58 -11.75
N GLU A 80 -28.55 -3.81 -12.47
CA GLU A 80 -29.91 -3.77 -11.91
C GLU A 80 -30.75 -4.90 -12.52
N THR A 81 -31.66 -5.42 -11.71
CA THR A 81 -32.56 -6.52 -12.09
C THR A 81 -34.00 -6.17 -11.70
N PRO A 82 -35.01 -6.65 -12.44
CA PRO A 82 -36.39 -6.54 -12.00
C PRO A 82 -36.63 -7.35 -10.71
N VAL A 83 -37.71 -7.05 -10.00
CA VAL A 83 -38.04 -7.71 -8.73
C VAL A 83 -38.30 -9.20 -8.96
N ASN A 84 -37.73 -10.06 -8.12
CA ASN A 84 -37.84 -11.53 -8.21
C ASN A 84 -37.26 -12.12 -9.52
N HIS A 85 -36.18 -11.53 -10.03
CA HIS A 85 -35.48 -12.06 -11.21
C HIS A 85 -34.53 -13.23 -10.86
N VAL A 86 -34.11 -13.98 -11.87
CA VAL A 86 -33.19 -15.13 -11.70
C VAL A 86 -31.72 -14.71 -11.57
N LEU A 87 -31.39 -13.52 -12.05
CA LEU A 87 -30.11 -12.87 -11.82
C LEU A 87 -30.24 -11.93 -10.62
N ASP A 88 -29.13 -11.77 -9.90
CA ASP A 88 -29.02 -10.87 -8.75
C ASP A 88 -28.42 -9.53 -9.17
N GLU A 89 -28.69 -8.49 -8.37
CA GLU A 89 -28.05 -7.19 -8.51
C GLU A 89 -26.54 -7.30 -8.29
N ASN A 90 -25.75 -6.59 -9.10
CA ASN A 90 -24.28 -6.64 -9.14
C ASN A 90 -23.65 -7.98 -9.53
N GLN A 91 -24.44 -8.96 -9.98
CA GLN A 91 -23.93 -10.28 -10.39
C GLN A 91 -22.99 -10.18 -11.60
N VAL A 92 -21.87 -10.90 -11.54
CA VAL A 92 -20.84 -10.94 -12.60
C VAL A 92 -21.00 -12.18 -13.48
N LEU A 93 -20.98 -11.97 -14.79
CA LEU A 93 -21.18 -12.96 -15.83
C LEU A 93 -19.91 -13.06 -16.69
N PHE A 94 -19.01 -13.97 -16.36
CA PHE A 94 -17.77 -14.18 -17.12
C PHE A 94 -18.02 -14.94 -18.41
N ARG A 95 -17.39 -14.52 -19.51
CA ARG A 95 -17.41 -15.23 -20.77
C ARG A 95 -16.35 -16.33 -20.77
N LEU A 96 -16.74 -17.57 -21.04
CA LEU A 96 -15.84 -18.75 -21.09
C LEU A 96 -14.63 -18.58 -22.02
N ALA A 97 -14.84 -17.88 -23.14
CA ALA A 97 -13.78 -17.60 -24.11
C ALA A 97 -12.75 -16.58 -23.61
N SER A 98 -13.07 -15.81 -22.56
CA SER A 98 -12.24 -14.70 -22.06
C SER A 98 -11.51 -15.02 -20.75
N VAL A 99 -11.92 -16.08 -20.04
CA VAL A 99 -11.34 -16.47 -18.75
C VAL A 99 -11.01 -17.96 -18.68
N GLU A 100 -10.07 -18.31 -17.82
CA GLU A 100 -9.70 -19.68 -17.45
C GLU A 100 -9.62 -19.81 -15.92
N LEU A 101 -9.75 -21.04 -15.43
CA LEU A 101 -9.59 -21.35 -14.01
C LEU A 101 -8.31 -22.14 -13.81
N LEU A 102 -7.46 -21.66 -12.89
CA LEU A 102 -6.24 -22.33 -12.49
C LEU A 102 -6.34 -22.79 -11.02
N GLY A 103 -5.94 -24.03 -10.77
CA GLY A 103 -5.78 -24.58 -9.41
C GLY A 103 -4.64 -23.91 -8.65
N ARG A 104 -4.45 -24.29 -7.38
CA ARG A 104 -3.32 -23.79 -6.57
C ARG A 104 -1.94 -24.24 -7.09
N ASP A 105 -1.92 -25.32 -7.86
CA ASP A 105 -0.75 -25.87 -8.53
C ASP A 105 -0.50 -25.22 -9.91
N GLY A 106 -1.34 -24.27 -10.33
CA GLY A 106 -1.25 -23.59 -11.61
C GLY A 106 -1.74 -24.41 -12.80
N GLN A 107 -2.35 -25.58 -12.58
CA GLN A 107 -2.96 -26.35 -13.66
C GLN A 107 -4.37 -25.85 -13.98
N GLU A 108 -4.78 -25.96 -15.24
CA GLU A 108 -6.15 -25.65 -15.65
C GLU A 108 -7.15 -26.61 -14.99
N VAL A 109 -8.21 -26.06 -14.41
CA VAL A 109 -9.29 -26.80 -13.75
C VAL A 109 -10.61 -26.51 -14.43
N ASP A 110 -11.44 -27.53 -14.60
CA ASP A 110 -12.78 -27.36 -15.16
C ASP A 110 -13.73 -26.65 -14.20
N PHE A 111 -14.69 -25.90 -14.76
CA PHE A 111 -15.76 -25.26 -14.01
C PHE A 111 -16.68 -26.32 -13.38
N THR A 112 -16.79 -26.32 -12.04
CA THR A 112 -17.76 -27.19 -11.36
C THR A 112 -19.15 -26.56 -11.39
N ILE A 113 -19.98 -27.01 -12.34
CA ILE A 113 -21.32 -26.45 -12.57
C ILE A 113 -22.33 -27.06 -11.60
N LYS A 114 -23.02 -26.23 -10.81
CA LYS A 114 -24.12 -26.66 -9.93
C LYS A 114 -25.50 -26.36 -10.49
N ARG A 115 -25.59 -25.36 -11.37
CA ARG A 115 -26.84 -24.92 -11.98
C ARG A 115 -26.60 -24.52 -13.42
N VAL A 116 -27.53 -24.88 -14.31
CA VAL A 116 -27.55 -24.47 -15.71
C VAL A 116 -28.83 -23.69 -15.96
N LEU A 117 -28.70 -22.52 -16.56
CA LEU A 117 -29.78 -21.61 -16.92
C LEU A 117 -29.83 -21.47 -18.44
N ASP A 118 -30.97 -21.79 -19.06
CA ASP A 118 -31.15 -21.57 -20.51
C ASP A 118 -31.53 -20.11 -20.76
N VAL A 119 -30.80 -19.44 -21.64
CA VAL A 119 -31.05 -18.04 -22.01
C VAL A 119 -32.38 -17.88 -22.74
N LYS A 120 -32.86 -18.93 -23.41
CA LYS A 120 -34.10 -18.89 -24.21
C LYS A 120 -35.37 -19.14 -23.39
N GLU A 121 -35.24 -19.56 -22.14
CA GLU A 121 -36.41 -19.70 -21.26
C GLU A 121 -36.68 -18.36 -20.57
N PRO A 122 -37.89 -17.78 -20.74
CA PRO A 122 -38.23 -16.54 -20.06
C PRO A 122 -38.24 -16.77 -18.55
N SER A 123 -37.78 -15.77 -17.80
CA SER A 123 -37.87 -15.74 -16.34
C SER A 123 -39.30 -16.02 -15.91
N LYS A 124 -39.53 -17.06 -15.08
CA LYS A 124 -40.87 -17.49 -14.67
C LYS A 124 -41.53 -16.44 -13.78
N VAL A 125 -42.21 -15.46 -14.39
CA VAL A 125 -43.08 -14.52 -13.69
C VAL A 125 -44.39 -15.22 -13.36
N SER A 126 -44.55 -15.70 -12.12
CA SER A 126 -45.83 -16.21 -11.62
C SER A 126 -46.87 -15.08 -11.58
N SER A 127 -47.63 -14.93 -12.65
CA SER A 127 -48.80 -14.07 -12.75
C SER A 127 -50.06 -14.93 -12.80
N GLY A 128 -50.57 -15.29 -11.63
CA GLY A 128 -51.86 -15.98 -11.49
C GLY A 128 -53.01 -15.00 -11.69
N SER A 129 -53.56 -14.93 -12.91
CA SER A 129 -54.83 -14.25 -13.20
C SER A 129 -55.96 -15.29 -13.20
N TYR A 130 -56.76 -15.32 -12.13
CA TYR A 130 -58.07 -15.97 -12.15
C TYR A 130 -59.10 -14.97 -12.70
N SER A 131 -59.38 -15.04 -13.99
CA SER A 131 -60.55 -14.41 -14.59
C SER A 131 -61.69 -15.43 -14.65
N GLY A 132 -62.59 -15.38 -13.67
CA GLY A 132 -63.86 -16.11 -13.69
C GLY A 132 -65.03 -15.15 -13.82
N THR A 133 -65.50 -14.93 -15.04
CA THR A 133 -66.82 -14.34 -15.33
C THR A 133 -67.92 -15.39 -15.10
N PRO A 134 -69.03 -15.07 -14.39
CA PRO A 134 -70.22 -15.93 -14.41
C PRO A 134 -71.19 -15.48 -15.52
N PRO A 135 -71.78 -16.39 -16.31
CA PRO A 135 -72.87 -16.04 -17.19
C PRO A 135 -74.23 -16.19 -16.49
N GLU A 136 -75.06 -15.17 -16.67
CA GLU A 136 -76.47 -15.13 -16.32
C GLU A 136 -77.32 -16.12 -17.15
N GLY A 137 -78.28 -16.74 -16.48
CA GLY A 137 -79.67 -16.84 -16.94
C GLY A 137 -80.05 -17.97 -17.90
N ALA A 138 -80.79 -18.96 -17.38
CA ALA A 138 -81.90 -19.58 -18.12
C ALA A 138 -82.91 -20.20 -17.13
N PHE A 139 -84.15 -19.71 -17.19
CA PHE A 139 -85.34 -20.30 -16.57
C PHE A 139 -85.65 -21.67 -17.17
N HIS A 140 -85.99 -22.67 -16.33
CA HIS A 140 -87.03 -23.65 -16.64
C HIS A 140 -87.72 -24.16 -15.37
N THR A 141 -89.03 -24.22 -15.48
CA THR A 141 -90.02 -24.57 -14.45
C THR A 141 -90.14 -26.09 -14.28
N SER A 142 -90.49 -26.49 -13.06
CA SER A 142 -91.29 -27.67 -12.66
C SER A 142 -90.59 -28.85 -11.96
N ALA A 143 -91.24 -29.22 -10.85
CA ALA A 143 -91.29 -30.52 -10.18
C ALA A 143 -90.06 -30.98 -9.36
N PHE A 144 -90.25 -30.95 -8.02
CA PHE A 144 -89.47 -31.59 -6.95
C PHE A 144 -88.11 -30.96 -6.56
N PRO A 145 -88.05 -30.06 -5.56
CA PRO A 145 -86.80 -29.63 -4.94
C PRO A 145 -86.61 -30.37 -3.61
N ASP A 146 -85.86 -31.46 -3.60
CA ASP A 146 -85.25 -31.92 -2.32
C ASP A 146 -84.15 -32.98 -2.50
N VAL A 147 -84.11 -33.71 -3.63
CA VAL A 147 -83.14 -34.81 -3.82
C VAL A 147 -81.98 -34.44 -4.74
N VAL A 148 -82.22 -33.61 -5.77
CA VAL A 148 -81.17 -33.17 -6.70
C VAL A 148 -80.26 -32.11 -6.05
N ASP A 149 -80.83 -31.20 -5.25
CA ASP A 149 -80.10 -30.18 -4.49
C ASP A 149 -79.20 -30.80 -3.41
N LEU A 150 -79.66 -31.88 -2.77
CA LEU A 150 -78.88 -32.60 -1.75
C LEU A 150 -77.71 -33.38 -2.36
N LEU A 151 -77.91 -33.99 -3.53
CA LEU A 151 -76.83 -34.67 -4.27
C LEU A 151 -75.79 -33.66 -4.80
N GLN A 152 -76.24 -32.48 -5.23
CA GLN A 152 -75.37 -31.37 -5.65
C GLN A 152 -74.55 -30.84 -4.46
N LEU A 153 -75.19 -30.60 -3.32
CA LEU A 153 -74.52 -30.19 -2.07
C LEU A 153 -73.51 -31.24 -1.57
N GLN A 154 -73.81 -32.53 -1.75
CA GLN A 154 -72.93 -33.61 -1.34
C GLN A 154 -71.67 -33.67 -2.23
N ALA A 155 -71.83 -33.46 -3.55
CA ALA A 155 -70.71 -33.34 -4.47
C ALA A 155 -69.86 -32.09 -4.20
N ASP A 156 -70.48 -30.95 -3.89
CA ASP A 156 -69.78 -29.71 -3.53
C ASP A 156 -69.00 -29.85 -2.22
N LEU A 157 -69.57 -30.52 -1.20
CA LEU A 157 -68.88 -30.81 0.06
C LEU A 157 -67.68 -31.75 -0.13
N GLU A 158 -67.78 -32.75 -1.02
CA GLU A 158 -66.64 -33.60 -1.37
C GLU A 158 -65.54 -32.81 -2.11
N GLY A 159 -65.92 -31.94 -3.05
CA GLY A 159 -64.98 -31.04 -3.73
C GLY A 159 -64.28 -30.08 -2.76
N GLN A 160 -65.03 -29.44 -1.85
CA GLN A 160 -64.46 -28.57 -0.81
C GLN A 160 -63.54 -29.33 0.13
N ARG A 161 -63.86 -30.58 0.48
CA ARG A 161 -63.01 -31.41 1.34
C ARG A 161 -61.68 -31.73 0.66
N GLU A 162 -61.70 -31.98 -0.65
CA GLU A 162 -60.49 -32.19 -1.44
C GLU A 162 -59.65 -30.91 -1.58
N ASP A 163 -60.30 -29.76 -1.79
CA ASP A 163 -59.63 -28.46 -1.82
C ASP A 163 -58.98 -28.10 -0.48
N ILE A 164 -59.67 -28.33 0.64
CA ILE A 164 -59.11 -28.13 1.99
C ILE A 164 -57.87 -29.00 2.20
N ASN A 165 -57.91 -30.27 1.79
CA ASN A 165 -56.75 -31.16 1.90
C ASN A 165 -55.59 -30.71 1.00
N ARG A 166 -55.88 -30.22 -0.21
CA ARG A 166 -54.84 -29.59 -1.05
C ARG A 166 -54.27 -28.37 -0.35
N ILE A 167 -55.10 -27.46 0.13
CA ILE A 167 -54.65 -26.24 0.82
C ILE A 167 -53.79 -26.60 2.04
N ASP A 168 -54.18 -27.59 2.84
CA ASP A 168 -53.41 -28.04 4.01
C ASP A 168 -52.03 -28.57 3.63
N SER A 169 -51.96 -29.42 2.59
CA SER A 169 -50.69 -29.95 2.09
C SER A 169 -49.79 -28.87 1.48
N HIS A 170 -50.37 -27.85 0.81
CA HIS A 170 -49.61 -26.73 0.28
C HIS A 170 -49.19 -25.76 1.39
N GLY A 171 -50.07 -25.50 2.36
CA GLY A 171 -49.81 -24.67 3.53
C GLY A 171 -48.65 -25.22 4.36
N SER A 172 -48.66 -26.53 4.62
CA SER A 172 -47.55 -27.22 5.32
C SER A 172 -46.21 -27.06 4.57
N LYS A 173 -46.20 -27.20 3.24
CA LYS A 173 -44.99 -26.99 2.43
C LYS A 173 -44.52 -25.53 2.48
N VAL A 174 -45.43 -24.57 2.35
CA VAL A 174 -45.09 -23.14 2.42
C VAL A 174 -44.50 -22.80 3.79
N ILE A 175 -45.10 -23.28 4.88
CA ILE A 175 -44.60 -23.08 6.24
C ILE A 175 -43.20 -23.70 6.39
N SER A 176 -42.99 -24.94 5.94
CA SER A 176 -41.66 -25.57 5.98
C SER A 176 -40.60 -24.80 5.18
N THR A 177 -40.97 -24.24 4.02
CA THR A 177 -40.04 -23.38 3.27
C THR A 177 -39.76 -22.06 3.97
N LEU A 178 -40.76 -21.49 4.65
CA LEU A 178 -40.60 -20.26 5.40
C LEU A 178 -39.69 -20.48 6.62
N ASP A 179 -39.91 -21.55 7.38
CA ASP A 179 -39.08 -21.92 8.54
C ASP A 179 -37.61 -22.11 8.14
N ASN A 180 -37.36 -22.79 7.02
CA ASN A 180 -36.00 -22.94 6.48
C ASN A 180 -35.34 -21.60 6.13
N ARG A 181 -36.12 -20.67 5.54
CA ARG A 181 -35.62 -19.32 5.22
C ARG A 181 -35.35 -18.50 6.48
N VAL A 182 -36.22 -18.59 7.49
CA VAL A 182 -36.04 -17.93 8.79
C VAL A 182 -34.77 -18.44 9.47
N ALA A 183 -34.59 -19.77 9.54
CA ALA A 183 -33.38 -20.36 10.12
C ALA A 183 -32.10 -19.90 9.41
N HIS A 184 -32.13 -19.77 8.07
CA HIS A 184 -30.99 -19.27 7.31
C HIS A 184 -30.71 -17.79 7.59
N VAL A 185 -31.75 -16.96 7.70
CA VAL A 185 -31.61 -15.54 8.05
C VAL A 185 -31.03 -15.39 9.46
N GLU A 186 -31.49 -16.18 10.43
CA GLU A 186 -30.93 -16.19 11.79
C GLU A 186 -29.45 -16.56 11.80
N GLU A 187 -29.04 -17.54 10.99
CA GLU A 187 -27.64 -17.92 10.83
C GLU A 187 -26.80 -16.76 10.25
N GLN A 188 -27.30 -16.09 9.20
CA GLN A 188 -26.60 -14.95 8.61
C GLN A 188 -26.51 -13.76 9.56
N VAL A 189 -27.58 -13.45 10.31
CA VAL A 189 -27.59 -12.39 11.33
C VAL A 189 -26.57 -12.71 12.43
N SER A 190 -26.48 -13.96 12.85
CA SER A 190 -25.48 -14.40 13.84
C SER A 190 -24.04 -14.22 13.33
N LYS A 191 -23.76 -14.63 12.09
CA LYS A 191 -22.44 -14.43 11.45
C LYS A 191 -22.11 -12.94 11.33
N LEU A 192 -23.06 -12.12 10.87
CA LEU A 192 -22.88 -10.69 10.75
C LEU A 192 -22.58 -10.03 12.10
N SER A 193 -23.32 -10.41 13.14
CA SER A 193 -23.07 -9.95 14.52
C SER A 193 -21.65 -10.30 14.98
N GLY A 194 -21.18 -11.51 14.67
CA GLY A 194 -19.80 -11.92 14.95
C GLY A 194 -18.77 -11.05 14.23
N THR A 195 -18.96 -10.79 12.92
CA THR A 195 -18.05 -9.92 12.15
C THR A 195 -18.03 -8.49 12.66
N LEU A 196 -19.20 -7.93 13.02
CA LEU A 196 -19.31 -6.59 13.60
C LEU A 196 -18.59 -6.50 14.95
N GLY A 197 -18.69 -7.54 15.79
CA GLY A 197 -17.95 -7.62 17.05
C GLY A 197 -16.43 -7.72 16.85
N SER A 198 -15.97 -8.38 15.78
CA SER A 198 -14.55 -8.37 15.42
C SER A 198 -14.09 -6.98 14.98
N LEU A 199 -14.81 -6.35 14.05
CA LEU A 199 -14.49 -5.02 13.56
C LEU A 199 -14.47 -3.98 14.69
N HIS A 200 -15.40 -4.05 15.63
CA HIS A 200 -15.39 -3.13 16.77
C HIS A 200 -14.14 -3.32 17.66
N ARG A 201 -13.65 -4.56 17.82
CA ARG A 201 -12.40 -4.81 18.55
C ARG A 201 -11.19 -4.30 17.77
N ASP A 202 -11.15 -4.52 16.46
CA ASP A 202 -10.06 -4.06 15.60
C ASP A 202 -9.99 -2.53 15.57
N VAL A 203 -11.13 -1.85 15.46
CA VAL A 203 -11.22 -0.37 15.57
C VAL A 203 -10.75 0.12 16.94
N GLY A 204 -11.11 -0.59 18.01
CA GLY A 204 -10.60 -0.30 19.36
C GLY A 204 -9.09 -0.39 19.44
N GLY A 205 -8.50 -1.47 18.91
CA GLY A 205 -7.04 -1.66 18.85
C GLY A 205 -6.34 -0.57 18.04
N ILE A 206 -6.87 -0.24 16.85
CA ILE A 206 -6.33 0.84 16.02
C ILE A 206 -6.38 2.19 16.75
N GLN A 207 -7.42 2.45 17.54
CA GLN A 207 -7.53 3.68 18.32
C GLN A 207 -6.49 3.77 19.44
N GLU A 208 -6.17 2.64 20.09
CA GLU A 208 -5.09 2.54 21.07
C GLU A 208 -3.72 2.75 20.41
N ASP A 209 -3.46 2.08 19.28
CA ASP A 209 -2.22 2.23 18.51
C ASP A 209 -2.02 3.67 18.03
N LEU A 210 -3.07 4.31 17.52
CA LEU A 210 -3.01 5.71 17.09
C LEU A 210 -2.70 6.65 18.25
N SER A 211 -3.23 6.35 19.44
CA SER A 211 -2.94 7.12 20.66
C SER A 211 -1.49 6.95 21.09
N SER A 212 -0.96 5.72 21.02
CA SER A 212 0.45 5.41 21.28
C SER A 212 1.36 6.16 20.30
N LEU A 213 1.11 6.02 19.00
CA LEU A 213 1.89 6.66 17.95
C LEU A 213 1.89 8.18 18.08
N LYS A 214 0.78 8.77 18.51
CA LYS A 214 0.69 10.21 18.78
C LYS A 214 1.60 10.64 19.94
N VAL A 215 1.76 9.81 20.97
CA VAL A 215 2.72 10.09 22.06
C VAL A 215 4.15 10.04 21.53
N GLU A 216 4.52 8.96 20.84
CA GLU A 216 5.86 8.79 20.26
C GLU A 216 6.24 9.94 19.31
N VAL A 217 5.32 10.37 18.44
CA VAL A 217 5.53 11.51 17.54
C VAL A 217 5.76 12.81 18.31
N ASN A 218 5.03 13.03 19.41
CA ASN A 218 5.24 14.23 20.23
C ASN A 218 6.58 14.19 20.98
N GLU A 219 7.00 13.03 21.45
CA GLU A 219 8.32 12.84 22.08
C GLU A 219 9.45 13.05 21.08
N ALA A 220 9.37 12.45 19.90
CA ALA A 220 10.32 12.65 18.82
C ALA A 220 10.39 14.13 18.39
N ARG A 221 9.24 14.82 18.31
CA ARG A 221 9.19 16.25 18.03
C ARG A 221 9.88 17.08 19.10
N ARG A 222 9.68 16.75 20.39
CA ARG A 222 10.37 17.44 21.51
C ARG A 222 11.88 17.22 21.43
N ALA A 223 12.32 16.00 21.18
CA ALA A 223 13.73 15.68 21.01
C ALA A 223 14.34 16.42 19.81
N ALA A 224 13.64 16.52 18.68
CA ALA A 224 14.10 17.26 17.51
C ALA A 224 14.13 18.79 17.73
N GLN A 225 13.32 19.31 18.65
CA GLN A 225 13.34 20.73 19.03
C GLN A 225 14.43 21.04 20.08
N ASP A 226 14.97 20.02 20.74
CA ASP A 226 16.04 20.18 21.72
C ASP A 226 17.39 20.38 21.01
N ASN A 227 17.69 21.65 20.71
CA ASN A 227 18.95 22.08 20.12
C ASN A 227 20.05 22.35 21.17
N ALA A 228 19.80 22.07 22.46
CA ALA A 228 20.79 22.26 23.52
C ALA A 228 22.17 21.64 23.22
N PRO A 229 22.28 20.38 22.72
CA PRO A 229 23.60 19.81 22.41
C PRO A 229 24.29 20.50 21.22
N LEU A 230 23.53 21.00 20.24
CA LEU A 230 24.10 21.75 19.11
C LEU A 230 24.64 23.11 19.59
N LEU A 231 23.91 23.80 20.47
CA LEU A 231 24.36 25.06 21.06
C LEU A 231 25.59 24.87 21.95
N ASP A 232 25.66 23.79 22.73
CA ASP A 232 26.86 23.44 23.51
C ASP A 232 28.06 23.20 22.59
N LEU A 233 27.87 22.43 21.51
CA LEU A 233 28.93 22.19 20.52
C LEU A 233 29.40 23.49 19.84
N GLU A 234 28.48 24.38 19.48
CA GLU A 234 28.80 25.69 18.90
C GLU A 234 29.61 26.56 19.87
N GLN A 235 29.24 26.57 21.15
CA GLN A 235 29.98 27.28 22.19
C GLN A 235 31.39 26.71 22.38
N ARG A 236 31.53 25.38 22.40
CA ARG A 236 32.84 24.72 22.52
C ARG A 236 33.72 24.98 21.30
N LEU A 237 33.14 24.99 20.10
CA LEU A 237 33.86 25.33 18.86
C LEU A 237 34.33 26.79 18.86
N SER A 238 33.47 27.73 19.28
CA SER A 238 33.81 29.15 19.39
C SER A 238 34.96 29.37 20.37
N THR A 239 34.91 28.72 21.53
CA THR A 239 35.98 28.75 22.55
C THR A 239 37.29 28.21 21.98
N ALA A 240 37.24 27.04 21.34
CA ALA A 240 38.42 26.42 20.75
C ALA A 240 39.04 27.29 19.64
N ASN A 241 38.21 27.91 18.80
CA ASN A 241 38.67 28.80 17.74
C ASN A 241 39.35 30.06 18.31
N GLY A 242 38.82 30.59 19.42
CA GLY A 242 39.46 31.66 20.19
C GLY A 242 40.85 31.28 20.68
N SER A 243 40.99 30.11 21.31
CA SER A 243 42.27 29.60 21.80
C SER A 243 43.27 29.34 20.66
N VAL A 244 42.83 28.81 19.52
CA VAL A 244 43.68 28.64 18.33
C VAL A 244 44.15 29.99 17.78
N GLY A 245 43.27 30.98 17.75
CA GLY A 245 43.63 32.35 17.37
C GLY A 245 44.68 32.97 18.29
N GLU A 246 44.60 32.68 19.59
CA GLU A 246 45.60 33.10 20.58
C GLU A 246 46.95 32.42 20.40
N MET A 247 46.96 31.08 20.30
CA MET A 247 48.19 30.33 20.03
C MET A 247 48.86 30.81 18.73
N ARG A 248 48.09 31.11 17.69
CA ARG A 248 48.64 31.64 16.43
C ARG A 248 49.33 33.00 16.64
N ARG A 249 48.77 33.88 17.47
CA ARG A 249 49.39 35.18 17.82
C ARG A 249 50.68 34.97 18.61
N GLU A 250 50.68 34.09 19.60
CA GLU A 250 51.87 33.78 20.41
C GLU A 250 53.00 33.19 19.57
N VAL A 251 52.69 32.22 18.70
CA VAL A 251 53.66 31.64 17.77
C VAL A 251 54.21 32.69 16.82
N GLY A 252 53.38 33.60 16.31
CA GLY A 252 53.81 34.73 15.48
C GLY A 252 54.79 35.64 16.22
N ALA A 253 54.45 36.04 17.45
CA ALA A 253 55.31 36.89 18.27
C ALA A 253 56.66 36.22 18.61
N LEU A 254 56.64 34.92 18.91
CA LEU A 254 57.86 34.13 19.13
C LEU A 254 58.73 34.05 17.88
N ALA A 255 58.13 33.89 16.70
CA ALA A 255 58.86 33.88 15.43
C ALA A 255 59.56 35.23 15.17
N GLU A 256 58.88 36.35 15.41
CA GLU A 256 59.46 37.69 15.28
C GLU A 256 60.61 37.93 16.29
N GLU A 257 60.45 37.47 17.54
CA GLU A 257 61.52 37.53 18.55
C GLU A 257 62.75 36.72 18.10
N LEU A 258 62.55 35.48 17.63
CA LEU A 258 63.64 34.65 17.11
C LEU A 258 64.34 35.32 15.93
N GLN A 259 63.60 35.93 15.01
CA GLN A 259 64.17 36.65 13.88
C GLN A 259 65.00 37.87 14.34
N ARG A 260 64.53 38.64 15.33
CA ARG A 260 65.31 39.73 15.94
C ARG A 260 66.57 39.24 16.62
N ARG A 261 66.51 38.13 17.35
CA ARG A 261 67.69 37.56 18.01
C ARG A 261 68.72 37.07 17.00
N LEU A 262 68.28 36.41 15.92
CA LEU A 262 69.16 35.96 14.85
C LEU A 262 69.85 37.13 14.13
N SER A 263 69.12 38.22 13.83
CA SER A 263 69.71 39.40 13.21
C SER A 263 70.72 40.09 14.14
N GLY A 264 70.42 40.15 15.44
CA GLY A 264 71.34 40.64 16.47
C GLY A 264 72.61 39.80 16.60
N VAL A 265 72.50 38.47 16.65
CA VAL A 265 73.67 37.58 16.68
C VAL A 265 74.50 37.71 15.39
N THR A 266 73.83 37.84 14.24
CA THR A 266 74.51 38.03 12.95
C THR A 266 75.31 39.34 12.90
N SER A 267 74.74 40.44 13.42
CA SER A 267 75.44 41.73 13.48
C SER A 267 76.63 41.69 14.45
N GLN A 268 76.47 41.06 15.62
CA GLN A 268 77.56 40.84 16.57
C GLN A 268 78.68 40.00 15.97
N LEU A 269 78.36 38.92 15.26
CA LEU A 269 79.36 38.08 14.59
C LEU A 269 80.12 38.86 13.52
N ARG A 270 79.44 39.71 12.74
CA ARG A 270 80.07 40.60 11.76
C ARG A 270 81.02 41.60 12.44
N GLN A 271 80.59 42.20 13.55
CA GLN A 271 81.41 43.12 14.33
C GLN A 271 82.66 42.44 14.90
N HIS A 272 82.51 41.25 15.51
CA HIS A 272 83.65 40.49 16.01
C HIS A 272 84.62 40.09 14.89
N LYS A 273 84.10 39.72 13.72
CA LYS A 273 84.95 39.44 12.54
C LYS A 273 85.77 40.66 12.12
N GLN A 274 85.17 41.86 12.12
CA GLN A 274 85.89 43.11 11.83
C GLN A 274 86.96 43.40 12.89
N ASN A 275 86.61 43.32 14.17
CA ASN A 275 87.55 43.53 15.27
C ASN A 275 88.73 42.54 15.22
N ILE A 276 88.50 41.29 14.85
CA ILE A 276 89.58 40.28 14.69
C ILE A 276 90.52 40.68 13.56
N GLU A 277 90.02 41.13 12.41
CA GLU A 277 90.88 41.57 11.31
C GLU A 277 91.67 42.85 11.65
N GLU A 278 91.07 43.80 12.36
CA GLU A 278 91.75 44.98 12.90
C GLU A 278 92.84 44.60 13.91
N LEU A 279 92.54 43.69 14.83
CA LEU A 279 93.53 43.20 15.79
C LEU A 279 94.68 42.48 15.07
N LYS A 280 94.38 41.74 14.00
CA LYS A 280 95.37 41.04 13.18
C LYS A 280 96.26 42.00 12.39
N THR A 281 95.74 43.12 11.89
CA THR A 281 96.57 44.18 11.27
C THR A 281 97.45 44.89 12.30
N GLU A 282 96.92 45.20 13.48
CA GLU A 282 97.66 45.80 14.60
C GLU A 282 98.77 44.87 15.14
N VAL A 283 98.50 43.56 15.27
CA VAL A 283 99.53 42.60 15.66
C VAL A 283 100.65 42.54 14.61
N ARG A 284 100.31 42.53 13.31
CA ARG A 284 101.31 42.56 12.22
C ARG A 284 102.16 43.83 12.27
N SER A 285 101.54 45.01 12.43
CA SER A 285 102.28 46.28 12.52
C SER A 285 103.26 46.29 13.70
N ARG A 286 102.85 45.78 14.87
CA ARG A 286 103.73 45.67 16.05
C ARG A 286 104.87 44.67 15.86
N VAL A 287 104.64 43.54 15.20
CA VAL A 287 105.71 42.59 14.87
C VAL A 287 106.74 43.25 13.95
N HIS A 288 106.30 43.93 12.88
CA HIS A 288 107.20 44.68 12.00
C HIS A 288 107.97 45.78 12.74
N ALA A 289 107.30 46.54 13.60
CA ALA A 289 107.96 47.57 14.43
C ALA A 289 109.01 46.97 15.38
N ARG A 290 108.72 45.80 15.97
CA ARG A 290 109.65 45.08 16.84
C ARG A 290 110.86 44.58 16.06
N ASP A 291 110.67 44.04 14.86
CA ASP A 291 111.77 43.54 14.04
C ASP A 291 112.65 44.69 13.54
N HIS A 292 112.07 45.81 13.09
CA HIS A 292 112.82 47.03 12.80
C HIS A 292 113.60 47.56 14.01
N ALA A 293 113.03 47.51 15.21
CA ALA A 293 113.73 47.91 16.43
C ALA A 293 114.93 46.98 16.74
N LYS A 294 114.80 45.67 16.50
CA LYS A 294 115.92 44.71 16.63
C LYS A 294 117.00 45.00 15.59
N ASP A 295 116.64 45.21 14.33
CA ASP A 295 117.58 45.53 13.25
C ASP A 295 118.35 46.83 13.55
N MET A 296 117.66 47.86 14.04
CA MET A 296 118.28 49.11 14.46
C MET A 296 119.21 48.94 15.69
N ALA A 297 118.87 48.04 16.62
CA ALA A 297 119.73 47.72 17.75
C ALA A 297 120.99 46.96 17.30
N ALA A 298 120.86 46.01 16.36
CA ALA A 298 121.96 45.28 15.77
C ALA A 298 122.92 46.21 15.03
N LEU A 299 122.42 47.07 14.14
CA LEU A 299 123.20 48.08 13.42
C LEU A 299 123.95 49.03 14.37
N ARG A 300 123.30 49.49 15.46
CA ARG A 300 123.97 50.32 16.48
C ARG A 300 125.12 49.58 17.15
N SER A 301 124.95 48.28 17.42
CA SER A 301 125.99 47.45 18.03
C SER A 301 127.19 47.27 17.09
N GLU A 302 126.96 46.99 15.81
CA GLU A 302 128.00 46.88 14.77
C GLU A 302 128.75 48.20 14.58
N MET A 303 128.02 49.32 14.47
CA MET A 303 128.61 50.67 14.39
C MET A 303 129.50 50.99 15.61
N SER A 304 129.11 50.52 16.79
CA SER A 304 129.91 50.70 18.01
C SER A 304 131.17 49.83 18.04
N GLN A 305 131.12 48.64 17.41
CA GLN A 305 132.27 47.74 17.30
C GLN A 305 133.29 48.27 16.29
N MET A 306 132.85 48.79 15.14
CA MET A 306 133.75 49.41 14.15
C MET A 306 134.49 50.63 14.71
N ARG A 307 133.90 51.38 15.66
CA ARG A 307 134.57 52.52 16.31
C ARG A 307 135.66 52.14 17.31
N ARG A 308 135.81 50.85 17.65
CA ARG A 308 136.81 50.34 18.61
C ARG A 308 137.99 49.62 17.94
N GLN A 309 137.96 49.48 16.62
CA GLN A 309 139.09 49.03 15.79
C GLN A 309 139.87 50.25 15.29
#